data_AF-A0A7J6CWF2-F1
#
_entry.id   AF-A0A7J6CWF2-F1
#
_cell.length_a   1.000
_cell.length_b   1.000
_cell.length_c   1.000
_cell.angle_alpha   90.00
_cell.angle_beta   90.00
_cell.angle_gamma   90.00
#
_symmetry.space_group_name_H-M   'P 1'
#
loop_
_entity.id
_entity.type
_entity.pdbx_description
1 polymer ?
#
loop_
_entity_poly.entity_id
_entity_poly.type
_entity_poly.pdbx_seq_one_letter_code
_entity_poly.pdbx_strand_id
1 'polypeptide(L)'
;MDRLDLHSVSSTTDTILQGPSAALTNNIYTAVIKVFKGEELQPNELYCLNENTRWLLRTDMGFFIKEYFQNQILTKGLSIILDEIQRLEGERQLFVLTQVWDRFFTEILPTLQAILYPLQGQELTVRQMVLLGFRDLVLMQLSLGDLLQKNLSLIPASITQMLLVLQGIQESRGPSKEYCQLESLVALVVKPYLGNCRHTSCTEQSATRAQVSHPEIRITHHISEGSLLSPVIEQEGEMYLERVGNLRRHSVTNAHSDIQLLTVTSRVYTGMDDSCETMDLTKTPL
;
A
#
# COMPACT_ATOMS: atom_id res chain seq x y z
N MET A 1 -4.36 -13.30 68.76
CA MET A 1 -5.76 -13.07 68.39
C MET A 1 -5.81 -11.68 67.78
N ASP A 2 -6.07 -11.45 66.48
CA ASP A 2 -6.74 -12.27 65.49
C ASP A 2 -6.26 -11.97 64.06
N ARG A 3 -6.22 -13.04 63.25
CA ARG A 3 -6.19 -13.04 61.78
C ARG A 3 -7.61 -12.81 61.28
N LEU A 4 -7.82 -11.90 60.33
CA LEU A 4 -8.90 -11.89 59.32
C LEU A 4 -8.38 -10.99 58.18
N ASP A 5 -7.88 -11.46 57.04
CA ASP A 5 -8.47 -12.22 55.92
C ASP A 5 -8.38 -11.33 54.66
N LEU A 6 -7.35 -11.62 53.86
CA LEU A 6 -7.13 -11.15 52.50
C LEU A 6 -7.59 -12.25 51.55
N HIS A 7 -8.78 -12.10 50.96
CA HIS A 7 -9.21 -12.72 49.70
C HIS A 7 -10.39 -11.87 49.19
N SER A 8 -10.21 -11.11 48.09
CA SER A 8 -10.44 -11.52 46.70
C SER A 8 -11.88 -11.20 46.24
N VAL A 9 -11.99 -10.88 44.94
CA VAL A 9 -13.22 -10.75 44.11
C VAL A 9 -13.85 -9.33 44.17
N SER A 10 -14.05 -8.58 43.09
CA SER A 10 -14.08 -8.88 41.66
C SER A 10 -13.69 -7.64 40.84
N SER A 11 -12.90 -7.87 39.80
CA SER A 11 -12.82 -7.01 38.62
C SER A 11 -14.23 -6.77 38.05
N THR A 12 -14.69 -5.52 38.04
CA THR A 12 -15.94 -5.09 37.39
C THR A 12 -15.66 -3.92 36.46
N THR A 13 -14.71 -4.08 35.54
CA THR A 13 -14.44 -3.09 34.48
C THR A 13 -14.36 -3.67 33.07
N ASP A 14 -14.65 -4.96 32.86
CA ASP A 14 -14.42 -5.62 31.55
C ASP A 14 -15.68 -5.95 30.73
N THR A 15 -16.87 -5.47 31.12
CA THR A 15 -18.13 -5.87 30.46
C THR A 15 -19.05 -4.73 30.03
N ILE A 16 -18.50 -3.57 29.68
CA ILE A 16 -19.31 -2.47 29.15
C ILE A 16 -18.68 -1.97 27.84
N LEU A 17 -19.44 -2.12 26.74
CA LEU A 17 -19.18 -1.74 25.33
C LEU A 17 -18.85 -2.85 24.32
N GLN A 18 -19.43 -4.05 24.43
CA GLN A 18 -19.59 -4.93 23.26
C GLN A 18 -20.91 -4.60 22.54
N GLY A 19 -20.91 -3.47 21.82
CA GLY A 19 -21.94 -3.20 20.81
C GLY A 19 -21.74 -4.08 19.56
N PRO A 20 -22.70 -4.10 18.61
CA PRO A 20 -22.55 -4.81 17.33
C PRO A 20 -21.28 -4.42 16.57
N SER A 21 -20.78 -3.19 16.74
CA SER A 21 -19.49 -2.71 16.19
C SER A 21 -18.27 -3.49 16.71
N ALA A 22 -18.27 -3.91 17.98
CA ALA A 22 -17.17 -4.68 18.56
C ALA A 22 -17.11 -6.09 17.97
N ALA A 23 -18.27 -6.72 17.74
CA ALA A 23 -18.35 -8.02 17.10
C ALA A 23 -17.87 -7.97 15.64
N LEU A 24 -18.27 -6.94 14.87
CA LEU A 24 -17.79 -6.72 13.50
C LEU A 24 -16.28 -6.53 13.43
N THR A 25 -15.73 -5.71 14.32
CA THR A 25 -14.29 -5.46 14.43
C THR A 25 -13.52 -6.74 14.81
N ASN A 26 -14.07 -7.55 15.73
CA ASN A 26 -13.45 -8.82 16.13
C ASN A 26 -13.46 -9.86 15.00
N ASN A 27 -14.48 -9.86 14.14
CA ASN A 27 -14.51 -10.71 12.94
C ASN A 27 -13.39 -10.33 11.96
N ILE A 28 -13.20 -9.03 11.71
CA ILE A 28 -12.10 -8.52 10.87
C ILE A 28 -10.75 -8.87 11.49
N TYR A 29 -10.58 -8.63 12.80
CA TYR A 29 -9.38 -9.02 13.53
C TYR A 29 -9.04 -10.50 13.33
N THR A 30 -10.02 -11.37 13.59
CA THR A 30 -9.82 -12.83 13.53
C THR A 30 -9.43 -13.27 12.12
N ALA A 31 -10.13 -12.79 11.10
CA ALA A 31 -9.83 -13.12 9.71
C ALA A 31 -8.44 -12.62 9.29
N VAL A 32 -8.08 -11.39 9.63
CA VAL A 32 -6.76 -10.85 9.29
C VAL A 32 -5.65 -11.65 9.97
N ILE A 33 -5.80 -12.00 11.26
CA ILE A 33 -4.81 -12.81 11.97
C ILE A 33 -4.68 -14.22 11.37
N LYS A 34 -5.77 -14.83 10.89
CA LYS A 34 -5.72 -16.10 10.14
C LYS A 34 -4.88 -15.95 8.86
N VAL A 35 -5.10 -14.88 8.09
CA VAL A 35 -4.32 -14.60 6.87
C VAL A 35 -2.82 -14.45 7.21
N PHE A 36 -2.48 -13.76 8.30
CA PHE A 36 -1.08 -13.65 8.74
C PHE A 36 -0.44 -14.99 9.13
N LYS A 37 -1.24 -15.97 9.58
CA LYS A 37 -0.78 -17.34 9.86
C LYS A 37 -0.66 -18.21 8.60
N GLY A 38 -1.04 -17.70 7.43
CA GLY A 38 -1.09 -18.45 6.18
C GLY A 38 -2.33 -19.36 6.06
N GLU A 39 -3.38 -19.10 6.85
CA GLU A 39 -4.66 -19.81 6.71
C GLU A 39 -5.51 -19.17 5.60
N GLU A 40 -6.18 -20.00 4.81
CA GLU A 40 -7.10 -19.54 3.77
C GLU A 40 -8.43 -19.03 4.36
N LEU A 41 -8.98 -18.00 3.74
CA LEU A 41 -10.34 -17.53 4.04
C LEU A 41 -11.36 -18.55 3.54
N GLN A 42 -12.43 -18.71 4.30
CA GLN A 42 -13.55 -19.56 3.88
C GLN A 42 -14.29 -18.94 2.69
N PRO A 43 -14.96 -19.75 1.85
CA PRO A 43 -15.79 -19.24 0.77
C PRO A 43 -16.85 -18.28 1.32
N ASN A 44 -17.03 -17.13 0.66
CA ASN A 44 -17.89 -16.01 1.06
C ASN A 44 -17.44 -15.22 2.31
N GLU A 45 -16.39 -15.63 3.02
CA GLU A 45 -15.89 -14.88 4.18
C GLU A 45 -15.40 -13.49 3.76
N LEU A 46 -14.70 -13.39 2.64
CA LEU A 46 -14.23 -12.11 2.08
C LEU A 46 -15.38 -11.13 1.79
N TYR A 47 -16.51 -11.62 1.27
CA TYR A 47 -17.68 -10.79 1.01
C TYR A 47 -18.26 -10.25 2.32
N CYS A 48 -18.46 -11.14 3.31
CA CYS A 48 -18.95 -10.74 4.63
C CYS A 48 -18.01 -9.73 5.31
N LEU A 49 -16.70 -9.92 5.21
CA LEU A 49 -15.70 -9.00 5.75
C LEU A 49 -15.76 -7.63 5.07
N ASN A 50 -15.89 -7.59 3.75
CA ASN A 50 -16.03 -6.34 3.00
C ASN A 50 -17.30 -5.57 3.39
N GLU A 51 -18.43 -6.27 3.56
CA GLU A 51 -19.64 -5.64 4.09
C GLU A 51 -19.39 -5.10 5.50
N ASN A 52 -18.79 -5.87 6.40
CA ASN A 52 -18.48 -5.44 7.76
C ASN A 52 -17.60 -4.17 7.77
N THR A 53 -16.57 -4.13 6.93
CA THR A 53 -15.70 -2.95 6.77
C THR A 53 -16.51 -1.76 6.25
N ARG A 54 -17.38 -1.95 5.26
CA ARG A 54 -18.24 -0.87 4.72
C ARG A 54 -19.24 -0.37 5.76
N TRP A 55 -19.80 -1.26 6.57
CA TRP A 55 -20.69 -0.91 7.68
C TRP A 55 -19.95 -0.07 8.72
N LEU A 56 -18.75 -0.48 9.15
CA LEU A 56 -17.94 0.27 10.10
C LEU A 56 -17.61 1.68 9.59
N LEU A 57 -17.28 1.82 8.31
CA LEU A 57 -16.98 3.12 7.68
C LEU A 57 -18.18 4.07 7.62
N ARG A 58 -19.41 3.55 7.57
CA ARG A 58 -20.64 4.36 7.59
C ARG A 58 -21.02 4.85 8.98
N THR A 59 -20.44 4.25 10.02
CA THR A 59 -20.63 4.68 11.40
C THR A 59 -19.54 5.67 11.81
N ASP A 60 -19.69 6.28 12.99
CA ASP A 60 -18.65 7.13 13.59
C ASP A 60 -17.31 6.40 13.84
N MET A 61 -17.26 5.07 13.60
CA MET A 61 -16.09 4.22 13.77
C MET A 61 -15.15 4.18 12.55
N GLY A 62 -15.47 4.87 11.45
CA GLY A 62 -14.68 4.83 10.21
C GLY A 62 -13.21 5.27 10.36
N PHE A 63 -12.95 6.29 11.19
CA PHE A 63 -11.58 6.71 11.51
C PHE A 63 -10.88 5.70 12.45
N PHE A 64 -11.62 5.20 13.44
CA PHE A 64 -11.09 4.26 14.44
C PHE A 64 -10.69 2.92 13.84
N ILE A 65 -11.39 2.41 12.82
CA ILE A 65 -11.03 1.11 12.22
C ILE A 65 -9.67 1.16 11.51
N LYS A 66 -9.32 2.30 10.90
CA LYS A 66 -8.02 2.48 10.26
C LYS A 66 -6.90 2.50 11.30
N GLU A 67 -7.06 3.29 12.35
CA GLU A 67 -6.11 3.36 13.47
C GLU A 67 -5.98 2.00 14.18
N TYR A 68 -7.10 1.32 14.43
CA TYR A 68 -7.14 -0.02 15.00
C TYR A 68 -6.43 -1.04 14.12
N PHE A 69 -6.63 -0.98 12.79
CA PHE A 69 -5.90 -1.83 11.86
C PHE A 69 -4.39 -1.59 11.95
N GLN A 70 -3.93 -0.34 11.86
CA GLN A 70 -2.50 -0.01 11.92
C GLN A 70 -1.86 -0.40 13.26
N ASN A 71 -2.46 0.02 14.38
CA ASN A 71 -1.81 -0.05 15.69
C ASN A 71 -1.98 -1.43 16.36
N GLN A 72 -3.08 -2.12 16.11
CA GLN A 72 -3.40 -3.38 16.79
C GLN A 72 -3.29 -4.58 15.85
N ILE A 73 -4.07 -4.59 14.77
CA ILE A 73 -4.19 -5.77 13.89
C ILE A 73 -2.86 -6.02 13.16
N LEU A 74 -2.34 -4.99 12.49
CA LEU A 74 -1.13 -5.07 11.68
C LEU A 74 0.09 -5.35 12.56
N THR A 75 0.24 -4.63 13.68
CA THR A 75 1.31 -4.90 14.66
C THR A 75 1.31 -6.35 15.13
N LYS A 76 0.12 -6.90 15.47
CA LYS A 76 0.01 -8.28 15.93
C LYS A 76 0.27 -9.30 14.80
N GLY A 77 -0.22 -9.03 13.59
CA GLY A 77 0.02 -9.88 12.43
C GLY A 77 1.49 -9.95 12.05
N LEU A 78 2.17 -8.80 12.03
CA LEU A 78 3.59 -8.71 11.73
C LEU A 78 4.47 -9.28 12.85
N SER A 79 4.04 -9.23 14.11
CA SER A 79 4.78 -9.91 15.19
C SER A 79 4.85 -11.42 14.97
N ILE A 80 3.76 -12.04 14.48
CA ILE A 80 3.73 -13.48 14.15
C ILE A 80 4.77 -13.80 13.06
N ILE A 81 4.84 -12.94 12.03
CA ILE A 81 5.82 -13.05 10.95
C ILE A 81 7.26 -12.88 11.48
N LEU A 82 7.49 -11.89 12.33
CA LEU A 82 8.79 -11.64 12.93
C LEU A 82 9.25 -12.85 13.77
N ASP A 83 8.36 -13.38 14.61
CA ASP A 83 8.62 -14.55 15.45
C ASP A 83 9.00 -15.78 14.58
N GLU A 84 8.36 -15.97 13.43
CA GLU A 84 8.67 -17.04 12.48
C GLU A 84 10.11 -16.90 11.92
N ILE A 85 10.52 -15.68 11.59
CA ILE A 85 11.85 -15.38 11.04
C ILE A 85 12.93 -15.49 12.13
N GLN A 86 12.67 -14.98 13.34
CA GLN A 86 13.62 -14.96 14.45
C GLN A 86 13.88 -16.34 15.07
N ARG A 87 13.01 -17.33 14.82
CA ARG A 87 13.23 -18.72 15.26
C ARG A 87 14.50 -19.35 14.67
N LEU A 88 15.04 -18.79 13.59
CA LEU A 88 16.25 -19.25 12.94
C LEU A 88 17.32 -18.16 12.93
N GLU A 89 18.58 -18.58 12.95
CA GLU A 89 19.73 -17.69 12.95
C GLU A 89 20.65 -17.95 11.75
N GLY A 90 21.44 -16.94 11.39
CA GLY A 90 22.45 -17.03 10.34
C GLY A 90 21.87 -17.14 8.92
N GLU A 91 22.51 -17.94 8.06
CA GLU A 91 22.12 -18.06 6.64
C GLU A 91 20.69 -18.61 6.45
N ARG A 92 20.24 -19.47 7.38
CA ARG A 92 18.87 -20.01 7.36
C ARG A 92 17.82 -18.92 7.63
N GLN A 93 18.18 -17.88 8.38
CA GLN A 93 17.31 -16.74 8.62
C GLN A 93 17.03 -15.97 7.32
N LEU A 94 18.04 -15.78 6.47
CA LEU A 94 17.89 -15.13 5.17
C LEU A 94 16.99 -15.95 4.22
N PHE A 95 17.15 -17.29 4.24
CA PHE A 95 16.31 -18.18 3.45
C PHE A 95 14.83 -18.17 3.89
N VAL A 96 14.58 -18.16 5.21
CA VAL A 96 13.20 -18.04 5.71
C VAL A 96 12.62 -16.66 5.48
N LEU A 97 13.42 -15.59 5.64
CA LEU A 97 12.99 -14.23 5.28
C LEU A 97 12.55 -14.16 3.80
N THR A 98 13.27 -14.83 2.90
CA THR A 98 12.91 -14.92 1.48
C THR A 98 11.53 -15.56 1.29
N GLN A 99 11.31 -16.75 1.86
CA GLN A 99 10.02 -17.46 1.75
C GLN A 99 8.86 -16.67 2.39
N VAL A 100 9.09 -16.10 3.56
CA VAL A 100 8.10 -15.31 4.28
C VAL A 100 7.76 -14.05 3.51
N TRP A 101 8.75 -13.39 2.91
CA TRP A 101 8.52 -12.25 2.03
C TRP A 101 7.70 -12.63 0.79
N ASP A 102 8.03 -13.73 0.12
CA ASP A 102 7.30 -14.20 -1.06
C ASP A 102 5.83 -14.47 -0.71
N ARG A 103 5.57 -15.20 0.39
CA ARG A 103 4.21 -15.44 0.92
C ARG A 103 3.52 -14.14 1.30
N PHE A 104 4.23 -13.24 1.98
CA PHE A 104 3.68 -11.96 2.42
C PHE A 104 3.25 -11.09 1.23
N PHE A 105 4.09 -10.98 0.20
CA PHE A 105 3.85 -10.11 -0.94
C PHE A 105 2.81 -10.68 -1.91
N THR A 106 2.75 -12.00 -2.08
CA THR A 106 1.87 -12.66 -3.07
C THR A 106 0.51 -13.10 -2.50
N GLU A 107 0.44 -13.45 -1.22
CA GLU A 107 -0.79 -13.98 -0.61
C GLU A 107 -1.37 -13.04 0.44
N ILE A 108 -0.57 -12.67 1.46
CA ILE A 108 -1.05 -11.89 2.61
C ILE A 108 -1.47 -10.49 2.17
N LEU A 109 -0.56 -9.76 1.52
CA LEU A 109 -0.78 -8.37 1.12
C LEU A 109 -2.01 -8.21 0.20
N PRO A 110 -2.18 -8.97 -0.90
CA PRO A 110 -3.38 -8.90 -1.73
C PRO A 110 -4.66 -9.26 -0.97
N THR A 111 -4.60 -10.24 -0.06
CA THR A 111 -5.77 -10.64 0.75
C THR A 111 -6.17 -9.53 1.72
N LEU A 112 -5.21 -8.87 2.36
CA LEU A 112 -5.48 -7.71 3.22
C LEU A 112 -6.05 -6.54 2.43
N GLN A 113 -5.52 -6.26 1.24
CA GLN A 113 -6.07 -5.27 0.32
C GLN A 113 -7.53 -5.63 -0.04
N ALA A 114 -7.84 -6.91 -0.25
CA ALA A 114 -9.18 -7.36 -0.60
C ALA A 114 -10.18 -7.28 0.57
N ILE A 115 -9.76 -7.55 1.81
CA ILE A 115 -10.60 -7.43 3.03
C ILE A 115 -10.90 -5.97 3.36
N LEU A 116 -9.91 -5.10 3.15
CA LEU A 116 -9.93 -3.69 3.54
C LEU A 116 -10.12 -2.76 2.34
N TYR A 117 -10.58 -3.29 1.20
CA TYR A 117 -10.84 -2.52 -0.01
C TYR A 117 -11.70 -1.28 0.25
N PRO A 118 -12.75 -1.32 1.09
CA PRO A 118 -13.55 -0.13 1.39
C PRO A 118 -12.80 1.02 2.09
N LEU A 119 -11.60 0.79 2.66
CA LEU A 119 -10.82 1.78 3.44
C LEU A 119 -9.95 2.71 2.57
N GLN A 120 -10.13 2.73 1.25
CA GLN A 120 -9.36 3.59 0.35
C GLN A 120 -9.77 5.08 0.48
N GLY A 121 -8.78 5.99 0.52
CA GLY A 121 -9.02 7.43 0.23
C GLY A 121 -8.70 8.47 1.31
N GLN A 122 -7.99 8.15 2.39
CA GLN A 122 -7.66 9.15 3.42
C GLN A 122 -6.24 8.98 3.95
N GLU A 123 -5.19 9.40 3.23
CA GLU A 123 -3.75 9.25 3.54
C GLU A 123 -3.10 8.00 2.92
N LEU A 124 -2.63 7.04 3.74
CA LEU A 124 -1.94 5.83 3.28
C LEU A 124 -2.93 4.76 2.81
N THR A 125 -2.66 4.15 1.67
CA THR A 125 -3.38 2.97 1.19
C THR A 125 -3.11 1.77 2.09
N VAL A 126 -4.00 0.77 2.07
CA VAL A 126 -3.78 -0.50 2.80
C VAL A 126 -2.43 -1.11 2.46
N ARG A 127 -2.07 -1.07 1.18
CA ARG A 127 -0.77 -1.51 0.69
C ARG A 127 0.39 -0.78 1.35
N GLN A 128 0.36 0.55 1.36
CA GLN A 128 1.40 1.36 1.97
C GLN A 128 1.50 1.12 3.48
N MET A 129 0.37 1.06 4.19
CA MET A 129 0.34 0.78 5.63
C MET A 129 1.00 -0.57 5.95
N VAL A 130 0.61 -1.62 5.24
CA VAL A 130 1.08 -2.99 5.48
C VAL A 130 2.58 -3.12 5.17
N LEU A 131 3.04 -2.53 4.07
CA LEU A 131 4.45 -2.58 3.68
C LEU A 131 5.34 -1.70 4.56
N LEU A 132 4.88 -0.50 4.97
CA LEU A 132 5.58 0.31 5.97
C LEU A 132 5.68 -0.43 7.30
N GLY A 133 4.58 -1.07 7.74
CA GLY A 133 4.59 -1.93 8.91
C GLY A 133 5.62 -3.06 8.79
N PHE A 134 5.69 -3.73 7.65
CA PHE A 134 6.69 -4.78 7.43
C PHE A 134 8.11 -4.24 7.53
N ARG A 135 8.40 -3.08 6.92
CA ARG A 135 9.71 -2.41 7.04
C ARG A 135 10.05 -2.14 8.51
N ASP A 136 9.18 -1.47 9.24
CA ASP A 136 9.49 -0.94 10.57
C ASP A 136 9.43 -1.99 11.68
N LEU A 137 8.46 -2.90 11.60
CA LEU A 137 8.20 -3.89 12.65
C LEU A 137 8.89 -5.23 12.38
N VAL A 138 9.19 -5.57 11.12
CA VAL A 138 9.85 -6.83 10.78
C VAL A 138 11.30 -6.56 10.36
N LEU A 139 11.50 -5.84 9.26
CA LEU A 139 12.83 -5.70 8.65
C LEU A 139 13.83 -4.99 9.57
N MET A 140 13.43 -3.89 10.20
CA MET A 140 14.31 -3.12 11.10
C MET A 140 14.59 -3.83 12.43
N GLN A 141 13.78 -4.83 12.80
CA GLN A 141 14.04 -5.66 13.98
C GLN A 141 15.04 -6.79 13.71
N LEU A 142 15.38 -7.04 12.43
CA LEU A 142 16.35 -8.04 12.03
C LEU A 142 17.74 -7.40 11.85
N SER A 143 18.80 -8.11 12.24
CA SER A 143 20.20 -7.72 11.96
C SER A 143 20.59 -8.00 10.51
N LEU A 144 19.75 -7.57 9.56
CA LEU A 144 19.88 -7.93 8.14
C LEU A 144 21.19 -7.41 7.51
N GLY A 145 21.73 -6.29 7.99
CA GLY A 145 23.00 -5.74 7.50
C GLY A 145 24.16 -6.74 7.62
N ASP A 146 24.30 -7.39 8.77
CA ASP A 146 25.35 -8.37 9.01
C ASP A 146 25.13 -9.66 8.20
N LEU A 147 23.87 -10.07 8.06
CA LEU A 147 23.50 -11.26 7.29
C LEU A 147 23.80 -11.07 5.79
N LEU A 148 23.47 -9.90 5.25
CA LEU A 148 23.73 -9.58 3.84
C LEU A 148 25.23 -9.46 3.57
N GLN A 149 25.99 -8.80 4.46
CA GLN A 149 27.45 -8.68 4.30
C GLN A 149 28.15 -10.05 4.30
N LYS A 150 27.70 -10.99 5.14
CA LYS A 150 28.21 -12.36 5.17
C LYS A 150 27.86 -13.16 3.91
N ASN A 151 26.76 -12.81 3.23
CA ASN A 151 26.20 -13.57 2.10
C ASN A 151 26.15 -12.78 0.78
N LEU A 152 27.06 -11.81 0.58
CA LEU A 152 27.03 -10.91 -0.59
C LEU A 152 27.04 -11.62 -1.95
N SER A 153 27.60 -12.82 -2.04
CA SER A 153 27.69 -13.59 -3.28
C SER A 153 26.42 -14.35 -3.65
N LEU A 154 25.50 -14.55 -2.69
CA LEU A 154 24.32 -15.43 -2.85
C LEU A 154 23.06 -14.79 -2.27
N ILE A 155 22.85 -13.50 -2.55
CA ILE A 155 21.62 -12.80 -2.13
C ILE A 155 20.47 -13.26 -3.03
N PRO A 156 19.37 -13.82 -2.47
CA PRO A 156 18.21 -14.22 -3.25
C PRO A 156 17.54 -13.01 -3.93
N ALA A 157 17.06 -13.20 -5.16
CA ALA A 157 16.40 -12.14 -5.93
C ALA A 157 15.17 -11.55 -5.20
N SER A 158 14.42 -12.37 -4.45
CA SER A 158 13.28 -11.89 -3.66
C SER A 158 13.70 -10.90 -2.57
N ILE A 159 14.91 -11.03 -2.00
CA ILE A 159 15.42 -10.06 -1.01
C ILE A 159 15.75 -8.73 -1.68
N THR A 160 16.38 -8.76 -2.86
CA THR A 160 16.60 -7.53 -3.64
C THR A 160 15.28 -6.86 -3.99
N GLN A 161 14.30 -7.64 -4.46
CA GLN A 161 12.97 -7.13 -4.80
C GLN A 161 12.25 -6.57 -3.57
N MET A 162 12.34 -7.24 -2.42
CA MET A 162 11.81 -6.76 -1.14
C MET A 162 12.35 -5.38 -0.78
N LEU A 163 13.68 -5.23 -0.76
CA LEU A 163 14.32 -3.97 -0.40
C LEU A 163 13.92 -2.83 -1.35
N LEU A 164 13.85 -3.09 -2.65
CA LEU A 164 13.42 -2.12 -3.65
C LEU A 164 11.94 -1.73 -3.50
N VAL A 165 11.06 -2.70 -3.26
CA VAL A 165 9.64 -2.43 -3.02
C VAL A 165 9.45 -1.58 -1.78
N LEU A 166 10.11 -1.93 -0.67
CA LEU A 166 10.00 -1.18 0.59
C LEU A 166 10.60 0.23 0.47
N GLN A 167 11.64 0.41 -0.36
CA GLN A 167 12.24 1.72 -0.63
C GLN A 167 11.28 2.65 -1.38
N GLY A 168 10.43 2.11 -2.27
CA GLY A 168 9.49 2.91 -3.05
C GLY A 168 8.39 3.60 -2.21
N ILE A 169 8.28 3.26 -0.93
CA ILE A 169 7.15 3.67 -0.10
C ILE A 169 7.52 4.92 0.69
N GLN A 170 6.88 6.03 0.32
CA GLN A 170 7.12 7.32 0.94
C GLN A 170 6.26 7.52 2.19
N GLU A 171 6.88 8.05 3.23
CA GLU A 171 6.19 8.55 4.41
C GLU A 171 5.81 10.01 4.22
N SER A 172 4.59 10.38 4.63
CA SER A 172 4.12 11.77 4.56
C SER A 172 4.90 12.72 5.49
N ARG A 173 5.65 12.19 6.46
CA ARG A 173 6.40 12.97 7.47
C ARG A 173 7.89 13.17 7.13
N GLY A 174 8.33 12.79 5.94
CA GLY A 174 9.73 12.89 5.51
C GLY A 174 10.57 11.64 5.86
N PRO A 175 11.89 11.66 5.58
CA PRO A 175 12.74 10.47 5.74
C PRO A 175 12.93 10.12 7.22
N SER A 176 12.41 8.96 7.62
CA SER A 176 12.59 8.38 8.95
C SER A 176 13.99 7.77 9.14
N LYS A 177 14.33 7.41 10.39
CA LYS A 177 15.60 6.72 10.69
C LYS A 177 15.60 5.33 10.06
N GLU A 178 14.45 4.68 10.11
CA GLU A 178 14.17 3.36 9.55
C GLU A 178 14.33 3.39 8.02
N TYR A 179 13.85 4.45 7.36
CA TYR A 179 14.09 4.65 5.92
C TYR A 179 15.58 4.83 5.60
N CYS A 180 16.33 5.62 6.38
CA CYS A 180 17.79 5.75 6.20
C CYS A 180 18.54 4.42 6.35
N GLN A 181 18.12 3.59 7.31
CA GLN A 181 18.68 2.26 7.52
C GLN A 181 18.35 1.34 6.34
N LEU A 182 17.12 1.39 5.83
CA LEU A 182 16.72 0.67 4.63
C LEU A 182 17.59 1.06 3.41
N GLU A 183 17.85 2.35 3.19
CA GLU A 183 18.73 2.77 2.09
C GLU A 183 20.14 2.19 2.20
N SER A 184 20.66 2.07 3.42
CA SER A 184 21.97 1.45 3.66
C SER A 184 21.96 -0.04 3.29
N LEU A 185 20.86 -0.75 3.56
CA LEU A 185 20.69 -2.14 3.14
C LEU A 185 20.57 -2.26 1.62
N VAL A 186 19.80 -1.38 0.96
CA VAL A 186 19.67 -1.38 -0.50
C VAL A 186 21.03 -1.15 -1.18
N ALA A 187 21.83 -0.23 -0.65
CA ALA A 187 23.17 0.07 -1.17
C ALA A 187 24.15 -1.12 -1.10
N LEU A 188 23.93 -2.08 -0.20
CA LEU A 188 24.72 -3.31 -0.14
C LEU A 188 24.39 -4.26 -1.30
N VAL A 189 23.12 -4.31 -1.69
CA VAL A 189 22.59 -5.30 -2.65
C VAL A 189 22.58 -4.77 -4.09
N VAL A 190 22.38 -3.46 -4.27
CA VAL A 190 22.25 -2.83 -5.60
C VAL A 190 23.47 -1.98 -5.90
N LYS A 191 24.12 -2.18 -7.05
CA LYS A 191 25.29 -1.39 -7.48
C LYS A 191 25.20 -1.03 -8.97
N PRO A 192 25.40 0.25 -9.36
CA PRO A 192 25.56 1.43 -8.49
C PRO A 192 24.23 1.84 -7.85
N TYR A 193 24.26 2.30 -6.59
CA TYR A 193 23.08 2.82 -5.89
C TYR A 193 23.19 4.32 -5.67
N LEU A 194 22.12 5.05 -6.00
CA LEU A 194 21.97 6.49 -5.76
C LEU A 194 20.95 6.67 -4.63
N GLY A 195 21.44 6.91 -3.41
CA GLY A 195 20.58 7.10 -2.24
C GLY A 195 19.93 8.49 -2.19
N ASN A 196 18.74 8.58 -1.61
CA ASN A 196 18.02 9.83 -1.41
C ASN A 196 18.39 10.50 -0.08
N CYS A 197 18.86 9.74 0.92
CA CYS A 197 19.31 10.28 2.18
C CYS A 197 20.66 10.96 2.01
N ARG A 198 20.61 12.30 1.86
CA ARG A 198 21.80 13.14 1.94
C ARG A 198 22.34 13.04 3.36
N HIS A 199 23.47 12.36 3.54
CA HIS A 199 24.16 12.23 4.83
C HIS A 199 24.41 13.61 5.47
N THR A 200 23.56 14.03 6.42
CA THR A 200 23.85 15.22 7.25
C THR A 200 23.58 15.05 8.75
N SER A 201 23.22 13.89 9.29
CA SER A 201 22.95 13.79 10.74
C SER A 201 23.16 12.43 11.41
N CYS A 202 24.01 11.55 10.86
CA CYS A 202 24.36 10.28 11.53
C CYS A 202 25.88 10.04 11.52
N THR A 203 26.66 11.03 11.94
CA THR A 203 28.03 10.82 12.41
C THR A 203 28.41 11.94 13.38
N GLU A 204 27.95 11.85 14.62
CA GLU A 204 28.76 12.45 15.68
C GLU A 204 29.96 11.53 15.93
N GLN A 205 31.14 12.11 15.69
CA GLN A 205 32.43 11.69 16.23
C GLN A 205 33.05 10.39 15.67
N SER A 206 33.71 10.52 14.52
CA SER A 206 35.03 9.91 14.31
C SER A 206 35.79 10.75 13.28
N ALA A 207 36.84 11.41 13.76
CA ALA A 207 37.71 12.25 12.95
C ALA A 207 38.57 11.40 12.01
N THR A 208 38.49 11.65 10.70
CA THR A 208 39.69 11.86 9.87
C THR A 208 39.29 12.45 8.52
N ARG A 209 39.87 13.61 8.24
CA ARG A 209 39.81 14.36 6.98
C ARG A 209 40.46 13.51 5.88
N ALA A 210 39.65 12.85 5.06
CA ALA A 210 40.07 12.33 3.77
C ALA A 210 39.30 13.07 2.67
N GLN A 211 40.04 13.81 1.88
CA GLN A 211 39.58 14.56 0.71
C GLN A 211 39.10 13.55 -0.34
N VAL A 212 37.78 13.31 -0.41
CA VAL A 212 37.18 12.47 -1.45
C VAL A 212 36.59 13.40 -2.51
N SER A 213 37.28 13.44 -3.65
CA SER A 213 36.79 14.00 -4.92
C SER A 213 35.35 13.56 -5.19
N HIS A 214 34.42 14.50 -5.18
CA HIS A 214 33.04 14.26 -5.57
C HIS A 214 32.99 13.77 -7.04
N PRO A 215 32.22 12.72 -7.38
CA PRO A 215 31.80 12.54 -8.75
C PRO A 215 30.78 13.65 -9.05
N GLU A 216 31.20 14.66 -9.80
CA GLU A 216 30.33 15.73 -10.28
C GLU A 216 29.48 15.18 -11.43
N ILE A 217 28.23 14.80 -11.15
CA ILE A 217 27.24 14.57 -12.21
C ILE A 217 26.87 15.95 -12.76
N ARG A 218 27.59 16.37 -13.80
CA ARG A 218 27.25 17.56 -14.58
C ARG A 218 25.99 17.23 -15.39
N ILE A 219 24.83 17.51 -14.82
CA ILE A 219 23.57 17.54 -15.58
C ILE A 219 23.72 18.69 -16.58
N THR A 220 24.03 18.39 -17.83
CA THR A 220 24.01 19.38 -18.91
C THR A 220 22.58 19.89 -19.03
N HIS A 221 22.39 21.18 -18.70
CA HIS A 221 21.10 21.86 -18.73
C HIS A 221 20.63 21.97 -20.18
N HIS A 222 19.93 20.94 -20.67
CA HIS A 222 19.01 21.07 -21.79
C HIS A 222 17.61 21.25 -21.20
N ILE A 223 17.42 22.35 -20.46
CA ILE A 223 16.09 22.75 -20.01
C ILE A 223 15.39 23.31 -21.25
N SER A 224 14.74 22.42 -22.01
CA SER A 224 13.61 22.82 -22.84
C SER A 224 12.44 23.07 -21.89
N GLU A 225 11.90 24.29 -21.93
CA GLU A 225 10.82 24.87 -21.09
C GLU A 225 9.47 24.09 -21.08
N GLY A 226 9.46 22.82 -21.46
CA GLY A 226 8.28 21.94 -21.46
C GLY A 226 8.41 20.66 -20.62
N SER A 227 9.55 20.41 -19.97
CA SER A 227 9.80 19.14 -19.29
C SER A 227 9.64 19.22 -17.77
N LEU A 228 8.46 19.63 -17.30
CA LEU A 228 8.02 19.31 -15.93
C LEU A 228 7.40 17.91 -15.98
N LEU A 229 8.25 16.89 -15.83
CA LEU A 229 7.76 15.52 -15.65
C LEU A 229 6.94 15.50 -14.37
N SER A 230 5.63 15.29 -14.52
CA SER A 230 4.75 15.00 -13.40
C SER A 230 5.23 13.69 -12.75
N PRO A 231 5.21 13.55 -11.42
CA PRO A 231 5.58 12.30 -10.76
C PRO A 231 4.80 11.15 -11.37
N VAL A 232 5.48 10.03 -11.65
CA VAL A 232 4.80 8.80 -12.09
C VAL A 232 3.96 8.32 -10.92
N ILE A 233 2.65 8.54 -11.01
CA ILE A 233 1.66 7.93 -10.12
C ILE A 233 1.41 6.54 -10.69
N GLU A 234 1.60 5.49 -9.88
CA GLU A 234 1.17 4.15 -10.26
C GLU A 234 -0.35 4.17 -10.47
N GLN A 235 -0.77 4.02 -11.71
CA GLN A 235 -2.19 3.98 -12.08
C GLN A 235 -2.70 2.55 -11.86
N GLU A 236 -3.00 2.20 -10.61
CA GLU A 236 -3.79 1.01 -10.31
C GLU A 236 -5.22 1.24 -10.83
N GLY A 237 -5.73 0.33 -11.66
CA GLY A 237 -6.94 0.52 -12.46
C GLY A 237 -8.23 0.60 -11.66
N GLU A 238 -8.53 1.78 -11.13
CA GLU A 238 -9.81 2.09 -10.48
C GLU A 238 -10.59 3.13 -11.31
N MET A 239 -11.41 2.63 -12.24
CA MET A 239 -12.44 3.42 -12.89
C MET A 239 -13.56 3.69 -11.87
N TYR A 240 -13.40 4.75 -11.08
CA TYR A 240 -14.47 5.23 -10.21
C TYR A 240 -15.66 5.65 -11.09
N LEU A 241 -16.84 5.15 -10.72
CA LEU A 241 -18.11 5.45 -11.35
C LEU A 241 -18.45 6.93 -11.05
N GLU A 242 -17.91 7.83 -11.86
CA GLU A 242 -18.16 9.26 -11.74
C GLU A 242 -19.61 9.53 -12.12
N ARG A 243 -20.41 9.76 -11.09
CA ARG A 243 -21.79 10.22 -11.15
C ARG A 243 -21.84 11.52 -11.97
N VAL A 244 -22.29 11.39 -13.21
CA VAL A 244 -22.98 12.37 -14.07
C VAL A 244 -22.69 13.84 -13.77
N GLY A 245 -21.86 14.47 -14.61
CA GLY A 245 -21.93 15.91 -14.84
C GLY A 245 -20.61 16.59 -15.20
N ASN A 246 -20.06 16.29 -16.39
CA ASN A 246 -19.61 17.28 -17.40
C ASN A 246 -18.58 16.68 -18.37
N LEU A 247 -19.05 16.41 -19.58
CA LEU A 247 -18.24 16.01 -20.74
C LEU A 247 -17.39 17.19 -21.24
N ARG A 248 -16.05 17.06 -21.19
CA ARG A 248 -15.15 17.41 -22.33
C ARG A 248 -13.70 16.99 -22.03
N ARG A 249 -13.30 15.82 -22.54
CA ARG A 249 -12.47 15.62 -23.75
C ARG A 249 -11.07 16.24 -23.67
N HIS A 250 -10.04 15.39 -23.62
CA HIS A 250 -9.00 15.42 -24.66
C HIS A 250 -8.29 14.08 -24.79
N SER A 251 -8.37 13.57 -26.01
CA SER A 251 -7.72 12.40 -26.58
C SER A 251 -6.28 12.78 -26.96
N VAL A 252 -5.33 11.89 -26.68
CA VAL A 252 -3.91 12.04 -27.03
C VAL A 252 -3.68 11.49 -28.43
N THR A 253 -3.44 12.35 -29.41
CA THR A 253 -2.62 12.05 -30.61
C THR A 253 -2.15 13.36 -31.24
N ASN A 254 -0.86 13.67 -31.07
CA ASN A 254 -0.16 14.68 -31.87
C ASN A 254 0.38 13.97 -33.13
N ALA A 255 -0.26 14.18 -34.27
CA ALA A 255 0.27 13.78 -35.57
C ALA A 255 0.44 15.03 -36.43
N HIS A 256 1.68 15.24 -36.85
CA HIS A 256 2.14 16.37 -37.65
C HIS A 256 1.59 16.37 -39.09
N SER A 257 1.58 17.57 -39.65
CA SER A 257 1.76 17.94 -41.07
C SER A 257 0.53 18.23 -41.93
N ASP A 258 0.44 19.54 -42.26
CA ASP A 258 0.06 20.15 -43.54
C ASP A 258 -1.16 19.62 -44.29
N ILE A 259 -2.32 20.23 -44.04
CA ILE A 259 -3.42 20.25 -45.00
C ILE A 259 -3.93 21.69 -45.15
N GLN A 260 -3.85 22.17 -46.38
CA GLN A 260 -4.25 23.49 -46.85
C GLN A 260 -5.71 23.79 -46.50
N LEU A 261 -5.95 25.00 -46.00
CA LEU A 261 -7.28 25.58 -45.79
C LEU A 261 -8.00 25.71 -47.14
N LEU A 262 -9.09 24.96 -47.31
CA LEU A 262 -10.14 25.29 -48.26
C LEU A 262 -11.40 25.67 -47.49
N THR A 263 -11.56 26.98 -47.34
CA THR A 263 -12.82 27.64 -47.03
C THR A 263 -13.82 27.34 -48.14
N VAL A 264 -14.95 26.70 -47.82
CA VAL A 264 -16.17 26.78 -48.64
C VAL A 264 -17.32 27.24 -47.77
N THR A 265 -17.83 28.40 -48.17
CA THR A 265 -18.95 29.16 -47.66
C THR A 265 -20.29 28.44 -47.91
N SER A 266 -21.09 28.35 -46.83
CA SER A 266 -22.56 28.40 -46.73
C SER A 266 -23.43 27.66 -47.77
N ARG A 267 -24.38 26.84 -47.26
CA ARG A 267 -25.80 27.14 -47.44
C ARG A 267 -26.71 26.42 -46.45
N VAL A 268 -27.49 27.24 -45.75
CA VAL A 268 -28.71 26.89 -45.02
C VAL A 268 -29.76 26.40 -46.03
N TYR A 269 -30.42 25.28 -45.75
CA TYR A 269 -31.79 25.04 -46.20
C TYR A 269 -32.57 24.25 -45.16
N THR A 270 -33.53 24.97 -44.57
CA THR A 270 -34.68 24.54 -43.80
C THR A 270 -35.72 23.84 -44.70
N GLY A 271 -36.38 22.80 -44.18
CA GLY A 271 -37.80 22.56 -44.49
C GLY A 271 -38.22 21.12 -44.82
N MET A 272 -39.19 20.66 -44.00
CA MET A 272 -40.39 19.84 -44.32
C MET A 272 -40.39 18.32 -44.05
N ASP A 273 -41.36 17.97 -43.19
CA ASP A 273 -42.07 16.70 -42.95
C ASP A 273 -42.27 15.81 -44.19
N ASP A 274 -42.30 14.48 -44.02
CA ASP A 274 -43.55 13.75 -43.71
C ASP A 274 -43.34 12.20 -43.61
N SER A 275 -44.04 11.59 -42.64
CA SER A 275 -44.60 10.20 -42.50
C SER A 275 -43.89 8.91 -43.00
N CYS A 276 -43.84 7.85 -42.15
CA CYS A 276 -44.88 6.78 -42.14
C CYS A 276 -44.55 5.56 -41.21
N GLU A 277 -45.59 5.19 -40.46
CA GLU A 277 -45.97 4.04 -39.62
C GLU A 277 -45.19 2.70 -39.59
N THR A 278 -45.12 2.13 -38.38
CA THR A 278 -45.29 0.67 -38.15
C THR A 278 -46.24 0.44 -36.96
N MET A 279 -47.43 -0.09 -37.25
CA MET A 279 -48.38 -0.65 -36.27
C MET A 279 -47.88 -2.02 -35.77
N ASP A 280 -47.99 -2.28 -34.47
CA ASP A 280 -47.99 -3.64 -33.93
C ASP A 280 -49.16 -3.77 -32.94
N LEU A 281 -50.16 -4.59 -33.31
CA LEU A 281 -51.40 -4.81 -32.57
C LEU A 281 -51.36 -6.21 -31.97
N THR A 282 -51.09 -6.27 -30.68
CA THR A 282 -51.36 -7.42 -29.82
C THR A 282 -52.85 -7.48 -29.49
N LYS A 283 -53.51 -8.64 -29.71
CA LYS A 283 -54.61 -9.14 -28.87
C LYS A 283 -55.08 -10.55 -29.29
N THR A 284 -54.84 -11.50 -28.39
CA THR A 284 -55.63 -12.72 -28.19
C THR A 284 -56.96 -12.39 -27.50
N PRO A 285 -58.07 -13.12 -27.77
CA PRO A 285 -59.27 -13.04 -26.95
C PRO A 285 -59.46 -14.29 -26.07
N LEU A 286 -59.74 -14.04 -24.79
CA LEU A 286 -60.82 -14.66 -24.03
C LEU A 286 -61.63 -13.51 -23.42
#